data_AF-A0A8T6WGD1-F1
#
_entry.id   AF-A0A8T6WGD1-F1
#
_cell.length_a   1.000
_cell.length_b   1.000
_cell.length_c   1.000
_cell.angle_alpha   90.00
_cell.angle_beta   90.00
_cell.angle_gamma   90.00
#
_symmetry.space_group_name_H-M   'P 1'
#
loop_
_entity.id
_entity.type
_entity.pdbx_description
1 polymer ?
#
loop_
_entity_poly.entity_id
_entity_poly.type
_entity_poly.pdbx_seq_one_letter_code
_entity_poly.pdbx_strand_id
1 'polypeptide(L)' 'MKKLKKIGRVLHHSKSARPLLICEVNGYVERHTRIFNEEVGEIGHLAEVFGPVEHPYGKIEVDAKYEEYRGPLFVIEE' A
#
# COMPACT_ATOMS: atom_id res chain seq x y z
N MET A 1 16.65 13.27 5.41
CA MET A 1 15.52 14.22 5.54
C MET A 1 14.32 13.47 5.03
N LYS A 2 13.31 13.24 5.87
CA LYS A 2 12.20 12.35 5.52
C LYS A 2 11.48 12.84 4.26
N LYS A 3 11.23 11.93 3.31
CA LYS A 3 10.52 12.22 2.05
C LYS A 3 9.37 11.25 1.86
N LEU A 4 8.23 11.76 1.37
CA LEU A 4 7.14 10.93 0.86
C LEU A 4 7.48 10.45 -0.54
N LYS A 5 7.49 9.13 -0.73
CA LYS A 5 7.67 8.50 -2.03
C LYS A 5 6.40 7.78 -2.42
N LYS A 6 5.89 8.09 -3.61
CA LYS A 6 4.77 7.37 -4.21
C LYS A 6 5.24 5.97 -4.59
N ILE A 7 4.63 4.95 -4.01
CA ILE A 7 4.97 3.55 -4.24
C ILE A 7 4.01 2.85 -5.18
N GLY A 8 2.82 3.38 -5.42
CA GLY A 8 1.83 2.65 -6.20
C GLY A 8 0.45 3.26 -6.22
N ARG A 9 -0.51 2.42 -6.63
CA ARG A 9 -1.95 2.73 -6.64
C ARG A 9 -2.77 1.48 -6.33
N VAL A 10 -3.95 1.69 -5.78
CA VAL A 10 -4.90 0.60 -5.52
C VAL A 10 -5.49 0.10 -6.83
N LEU A 11 -5.54 -1.22 -6.99
CA LEU A 11 -6.19 -1.90 -8.11
C LEU A 11 -7.55 -2.46 -7.70
N HIS A 12 -7.58 -3.13 -6.55
CA HIS A 12 -8.75 -3.86 -6.08
C HIS A 12 -8.81 -3.90 -4.55
N HIS A 13 -10.02 -4.05 -4.03
CA HIS A 13 -10.29 -4.28 -2.62
C HIS A 13 -10.85 -5.68 -2.43
N SER A 14 -10.21 -6.46 -1.58
CA SER A 14 -10.65 -7.82 -1.24
C SER A 14 -11.53 -7.77 0.00
N LYS A 15 -12.77 -8.24 -0.12
CA LYS A 15 -13.68 -8.47 1.00
C LYS A 15 -13.34 -9.79 1.68
N SER A 16 -12.32 -9.77 2.54
CA SER A 16 -11.93 -10.90 3.40
C SER A 16 -12.21 -10.57 4.87
N ALA A 17 -11.84 -11.46 5.80
CA ALA A 17 -12.05 -11.24 7.25
C ALA A 17 -11.34 -9.99 7.81
N ARG A 18 -10.37 -9.43 7.06
CA ARG A 18 -9.76 -8.11 7.28
C ARG A 18 -9.82 -7.30 5.99
N PRO A 19 -10.00 -5.98 6.06
CA PRO A 19 -9.90 -5.09 4.91
C PRO A 19 -8.53 -5.22 4.26
N LEU A 20 -8.51 -5.57 2.97
CA LEU A 20 -7.29 -5.79 2.21
C LEU A 20 -7.34 -5.02 0.90
N LEU A 21 -6.28 -4.27 0.61
CA LEU A 21 -6.08 -3.64 -0.69
C LEU A 21 -5.02 -4.41 -1.48
N ILE A 22 -5.33 -4.65 -2.75
CA ILE A 22 -4.37 -5.11 -3.75
C ILE A 22 -3.92 -3.90 -4.56
N CYS A 23 -2.62 -3.69 -4.65
CA CYS A 23 -2.04 -2.56 -5.35
C CYS A 23 -0.96 -2.99 -6.34
N GLU A 24 -0.78 -2.16 -7.36
CA GLU A 24 0.43 -2.16 -8.19
C GLU A 24 1.50 -1.38 -7.45
N VAL A 25 2.70 -1.93 -7.31
CA VAL A 25 3.84 -1.25 -6.66
C VAL A 25 4.99 -1.04 -7.64
N ASN A 26 5.59 0.15 -7.60
CA ASN A 26 6.63 0.59 -8.54
C ASN A 26 8.04 0.10 -8.15
N GLY A 27 8.14 -1.00 -7.41
CA GLY A 27 9.41 -1.55 -6.92
C GLY A 27 9.27 -2.35 -5.64
N TYR A 28 10.40 -2.76 -5.08
CA TYR A 28 10.44 -3.47 -3.81
C TYR A 28 10.06 -2.54 -2.66
N VAL A 29 9.09 -2.98 -1.86
CA VAL A 29 8.71 -2.35 -0.60
C VAL A 29 8.79 -3.43 0.48
N GLU A 30 9.45 -3.13 1.59
CA GLU A 30 9.66 -4.11 2.65
C GLU A 30 8.35 -4.48 3.36
N ARG A 31 8.23 -5.74 3.82
CA ARG A 31 7.07 -6.17 4.61
C ARG A 31 6.94 -5.33 5.88
N HIS A 32 5.71 -5.13 6.33
CA HIS A 32 5.33 -4.28 7.46
C HIS A 32 5.64 -2.79 7.29
N THR A 33 6.07 -2.34 6.10
CA THR A 33 6.18 -0.91 5.80
C THR A 33 4.82 -0.23 5.95
N ARG A 34 4.81 0.90 6.68
CA ARG A 34 3.61 1.72 6.88
C ARG A 34 3.28 2.46 5.58
N ILE A 35 2.02 2.36 5.17
CA ILE A 35 1.53 2.94 3.93
C ILE A 35 0.66 4.16 4.24
N PHE A 36 0.88 5.24 3.50
CA PHE A 36 0.22 6.53 3.68
C PHE A 36 -0.55 6.93 2.42
N ASN A 37 -1.56 7.78 2.61
CA ASN A 37 -2.26 8.47 1.53
C ASN A 37 -1.56 9.81 1.20
N GLU A 38 -2.12 10.55 0.24
CA GLU A 38 -1.64 11.86 -0.21
C GLU A 38 -1.69 12.95 0.87
N GLU A 39 -2.48 12.77 1.93
CA GLU A 39 -2.64 13.68 3.06
C GLU A 39 -1.78 13.28 4.26
N VAL A 40 -0.87 12.32 4.10
CA VAL A 40 -0.03 11.76 5.19
C VAL A 40 -0.85 11.03 6.27
N GLY A 41 -2.07 10.60 5.93
CA GLY A 41 -2.86 9.66 6.73
C GLY A 41 -2.34 8.24 6.56
N GLU A 42 -1.98 7.59 7.67
CA GLU A 42 -1.61 6.17 7.68
C GLU A 42 -2.83 5.32 7.31
N ILE A 43 -2.74 4.59 6.21
CA ILE A 43 -3.79 3.72 5.66
C ILE A 43 -3.72 2.33 6.33
N GLY A 44 -2.50 1.87 6.59
CA GLY A 44 -2.22 0.54 7.10
C GLY A 44 -0.78 0.14 6.84
N HIS A 45 -0.54 -1.15 6.59
CA HIS A 45 0.81 -1.66 6.36
C HIS A 45 0.86 -2.73 5.25
N LEU A 46 2.02 -2.82 4.60
CA LEU A 46 2.25 -3.83 3.58
C LEU A 46 2.41 -5.21 4.23
N ALA A 47 1.47 -6.11 3.95
CA ALA A 47 1.52 -7.48 4.44
C ALA A 47 2.46 -8.35 3.60
N GLU A 48 2.43 -8.17 2.27
CA GLU A 48 3.14 -9.02 1.31
C GLU A 48 3.38 -8.30 -0.03
N VAL A 49 4.47 -8.67 -0.71
CA VAL A 49 4.76 -8.32 -2.11
C VAL A 49 4.83 -9.62 -2.91
N PHE A 50 4.16 -9.68 -4.06
CA PHE A 50 4.06 -10.87 -4.90
C PHE A 50 3.97 -10.51 -6.39
N GLY A 51 4.01 -11.50 -7.27
CA GLY A 51 3.89 -11.31 -8.72
C GLY A 51 5.24 -11.06 -9.42
N PRO A 52 5.23 -10.52 -10.65
CA PRO A 52 6.43 -10.36 -11.47
C PRO A 52 7.36 -9.28 -10.91
N VAL A 53 8.67 -9.49 -11.02
CA VAL A 53 9.69 -8.58 -10.48
C VAL A 53 9.64 -7.19 -11.11
N GLU A 54 9.30 -7.09 -12.40
CA GLU A 54 9.21 -5.82 -13.13
C GLU A 54 7.95 -5.01 -12.75
N HIS A 55 6.87 -5.70 -12.38
CA HIS A 55 5.57 -5.10 -12.03
C HIS A 55 4.96 -5.78 -10.81
N PRO A 56 5.57 -5.64 -9.61
CA PRO A 56 5.11 -6.35 -8.44
C PRO A 56 3.75 -5.84 -7.96
N TYR A 57 3.03 -6.73 -7.30
CA TYR A 57 1.80 -6.42 -6.58
C TYR A 57 2.05 -6.37 -5.09
N GLY A 58 1.34 -5.50 -4.40
CA GLY A 58 1.34 -5.40 -2.94
C GLY A 58 -0.01 -5.81 -2.37
N LYS A 59 0.04 -6.47 -1.21
CA LYS A 59 -1.11 -6.72 -0.35
C LYS A 59 -0.99 -5.85 0.88
N ILE A 60 -1.97 -4.98 1.12
CA ILE A 60 -1.96 -4.04 2.24
C ILE A 60 -3.11 -4.39 3.17
N GLU A 61 -2.79 -4.64 4.43
CA GLU A 61 -3.78 -4.68 5.52
C GLU A 61 -4.09 -3.24 5.90
N VAL A 62 -5.36 -2.86 5.77
CA VAL A 62 -5.81 -1.48 5.99
C VAL A 62 -6.77 -1.37 7.16
N ASP A 63 -6.79 -0.19 7.77
CA ASP A 63 -7.82 0.16 8.76
C ASP A 63 -9.20 0.21 8.08
N ALA A 64 -10.25 -0.12 8.84
CA ALA A 64 -11.63 -0.19 8.32
C ALA A 64 -12.09 1.11 7.64
N LYS A 65 -11.65 2.29 8.12
CA LYS A 65 -11.97 3.59 7.51
C LYS A 65 -11.39 3.79 6.11
N TYR A 66 -10.42 2.96 5.70
CA TYR A 66 -9.77 3.01 4.40
C TYR A 66 -10.05 1.76 3.53
N GLU A 67 -11.03 0.93 3.91
CA GLU A 67 -11.40 -0.28 3.16
C GLU A 67 -11.76 0.02 1.70
N GLU A 68 -12.36 1.19 1.44
CA GLU A 68 -12.74 1.64 0.10
C GLU A 68 -11.75 2.63 -0.54
N TYR A 69 -10.56 2.79 0.05
CA TYR A 69 -9.56 3.72 -0.48
C TYR A 69 -9.10 3.31 -1.90
N ARG A 70 -9.05 4.28 -2.82
CA ARG A 70 -8.65 4.07 -4.22
C ARG A 70 -7.50 4.97 -4.69
N GLY A 71 -6.91 5.73 -3.78
CA GLY A 71 -5.93 6.76 -4.12
C GLY A 71 -4.50 6.24 -4.30
N PRO A 72 -3.55 7.19 -4.51
CA PRO A 72 -2.12 6.89 -4.60
C PRO A 72 -1.53 6.48 -3.24
N LEU A 73 -0.64 5.50 -3.26
CA LEU A 73 -0.02 4.96 -2.06
C LEU A 73 1.39 5.50 -1.87
N PHE A 74 1.74 5.85 -0.64
CA PHE A 74 3.03 6.44 -0.29
C PHE A 74 3.73 5.70 0.86
N VAL A 75 5.05 5.84 0.92
CA VAL A 75 5.88 5.49 2.07
C VAL A 75 6.76 6.68 2.46
N ILE A 76 7.26 6.66 3.70
CA ILE A 76 8.23 7.65 4.18
C ILE A 76 9.63 7.01 4.11
N GLU A 77 10.51 7.56 3.28
CA GLU A 77 11.93 7.21 3.23
C GLU A 77 12.77 8.23 4.01
N GLU A 78 13.90 7.79 4.59
CA GLU A 78 14.81 8.64 5.38
C GLU A 78 15.73 9.56 4.55
#